data_AF-A0A1F4U9C7-F1
#
_entry.id   AF-A0A1F4U9C7-F1
#
_cell.length_a   1.000
_cell.length_b   1.000
_cell.length_c   1.000
_cell.angle_alpha   90.00
_cell.angle_beta   90.00
_cell.angle_gamma   90.00
#
_symmetry.space_group_name_H-M   'P 1'
#
loop_
_entity.id
_entity.type
_entity.pdbx_description
1 polymer ?
#
loop_
_entity_poly.entity_id
_entity_poly.type
_entity_poly.pdbx_seq_one_letter_code
_entity_poly.pdbx_strand_id
1 'polypeptide(L)'
;MGLKIRDKDSSFSLIRFPQTTSTSDEARLVNEEWTVIVAEEQTKGRGKPGSAWYSPKGGLYFSIVLMPKKDITDLLPLTLLTAKVLASLIPNSEIKLPNDILIAGKKVCGILTEKSGKRLIIGIGVNTNIRSFPKELEGKATSLLIESGREIDREDFLSGFLSAFKKEYDII
;
A
#
# COMPACT_ATOMS: atom_id res chain seq x y z
N MET A 1 9.89 0.38 18.11
CA MET A 1 8.65 0.73 18.85
C MET A 1 7.98 1.84 18.06
N GLY A 2 6.88 1.54 17.35
CA GLY A 2 6.21 2.51 16.47
C GLY A 2 5.44 3.56 17.26
N LEU A 3 5.27 4.75 16.67
CA LEU A 3 4.43 5.81 17.24
C LEU A 3 2.99 5.56 16.82
N LYS A 4 2.11 5.29 17.78
CA LYS A 4 0.66 5.23 17.53
C LYS A 4 0.13 6.65 17.56
N ILE A 5 -0.28 7.16 16.40
CA ILE A 5 -0.91 8.47 16.25
C ILE A 5 -2.35 8.21 15.82
N ARG A 6 -3.29 8.49 16.71
CA ARG A 6 -4.71 8.39 16.36
C ARG A 6 -5.06 9.64 15.56
N ASP A 7 -5.47 9.46 14.30
CA ASP A 7 -5.91 10.60 13.51
C ASP A 7 -7.19 11.17 14.10
N LYS A 8 -7.37 12.48 13.96
CA LYS A 8 -8.47 13.22 14.60
C LYS A 8 -9.81 12.95 13.94
N ASP A 9 -9.82 12.38 12.73
CA ASP A 9 -11.03 11.93 12.05
C ASP A 9 -11.24 10.43 12.27
N SER A 10 -12.27 10.12 13.06
CA SER A 10 -12.54 8.87 13.81
C SER A 10 -12.61 7.53 13.03
N SER A 11 -12.32 7.51 11.73
CA SER A 11 -12.50 6.31 10.88
C SER A 11 -11.28 5.39 10.80
N PHE A 12 -10.07 5.86 11.11
CA PHE A 12 -8.84 5.08 10.98
C PHE A 12 -7.93 5.21 12.22
N SER A 13 -7.22 4.14 12.55
CA SER A 13 -6.17 4.11 13.58
C SER A 13 -4.82 4.04 12.87
N LEU A 14 -3.95 5.05 13.02
CA LEU A 14 -2.64 5.07 12.34
C LEU A 14 -1.51 4.68 13.28
N ILE A 15 -0.62 3.79 12.81
CA ILE A 15 0.61 3.42 13.51
C ILE A 15 1.78 3.63 12.56
N ARG A 16 2.74 4.45 12.97
CA ARG A 16 3.86 4.87 12.13
C ARG A 16 5.18 4.34 12.63
N PHE A 17 6.01 3.91 11.68
CA PHE A 17 7.34 3.39 11.92
C PHE A 17 8.36 4.15 11.08
N PRO A 18 9.44 4.69 11.69
CA PRO A 18 10.58 5.18 10.93
C PRO A 18 11.24 4.07 10.08
N GLN A 19 11.16 2.82 10.53
CA GLN A 19 11.61 1.64 9.81
C GLN A 19 10.95 0.39 10.41
N THR A 20 10.65 -0.61 9.59
CA THR A 20 10.22 -1.96 10.01
C THR A 20 10.78 -3.02 9.06
N THR A 21 10.60 -4.32 9.35
CA THR A 21 10.84 -5.39 8.38
C THR A 21 9.80 -5.34 7.28
N SER A 22 8.51 -5.32 7.65
CA SER A 22 7.40 -5.11 6.73
C SER A 22 6.15 -4.59 7.47
N THR A 23 5.43 -3.64 6.87
CA THR A 23 4.15 -3.15 7.40
C THR A 23 3.11 -4.27 7.52
N SER A 24 3.17 -5.28 6.65
CA SER A 24 2.28 -6.44 6.73
C SER A 24 2.59 -7.33 7.92
N ASP A 25 3.85 -7.45 8.34
CA ASP A 25 4.22 -8.23 9.53
C ASP A 25 3.73 -7.53 10.80
N GLU A 26 3.87 -6.21 10.89
CA GLU A 26 3.31 -5.40 11.98
C GLU A 26 1.77 -5.48 12.02
N ALA A 27 1.13 -5.42 10.85
CA ALA A 27 -0.33 -5.51 10.73
C ALA A 27 -0.90 -6.84 11.25
N ARG A 28 -0.13 -7.94 11.19
CA ARG A 28 -0.55 -9.26 11.73
C ARG A 28 -0.70 -9.26 13.24
N LEU A 29 -0.03 -8.34 13.93
CA LEU A 29 -0.06 -8.20 15.38
C LEU A 29 -1.23 -7.35 15.88
N VAL A 30 -1.96 -6.70 14.97
CA VAL A 30 -3.05 -5.78 15.29
C VAL A 30 -4.41 -6.48 15.30
N ASN A 31 -5.23 -6.12 16.30
CA ASN A 31 -6.59 -6.65 16.49
C ASN A 31 -7.69 -5.58 16.34
N GLU A 32 -7.37 -4.45 15.72
CA GLU A 32 -8.29 -3.32 15.52
C GLU A 32 -8.51 -3.14 14.00
N GLU A 33 -9.75 -3.30 13.54
CA GLU A 33 -10.14 -3.03 12.14
C GLU A 33 -9.87 -1.57 11.77
N TRP A 34 -9.59 -1.30 10.49
CA TRP A 34 -9.23 0.02 9.98
C TRP A 34 -7.97 0.61 10.63
N THR A 35 -7.12 -0.25 11.18
CA THR A 35 -5.76 0.14 11.53
C THR A 35 -4.89 0.16 10.28
N VAL A 36 -4.20 1.28 10.09
CA VAL A 36 -3.26 1.51 9.00
C VAL A 36 -1.86 1.58 9.58
N ILE A 37 -1.03 0.61 9.21
CA ILE A 37 0.40 0.63 9.52
C ILE A 37 1.11 1.37 8.39
N VAL A 38 1.94 2.36 8.71
CA VAL A 38 2.74 3.10 7.74
C VAL A 38 4.21 3.03 8.13
N ALA A 39 5.09 2.85 7.15
CA ALA A 39 6.54 2.88 7.37
C ALA A 39 7.24 3.81 6.38
N GLU A 40 8.25 4.54 6.86
CA GLU A 40 9.14 5.34 6.00
C GLU A 40 10.08 4.45 5.18
N GLU A 41 10.42 3.27 5.69
CA GLU A 41 11.31 2.30 5.05
C GLU A 41 10.97 0.88 5.52
N GLN A 42 11.10 -0.11 4.62
CA GLN A 42 11.03 -1.53 4.97
C GLN A 42 12.32 -2.26 4.59
N THR A 43 12.91 -2.99 5.55
CA THR A 43 14.13 -3.77 5.31
C THR A 43 13.87 -5.12 4.65
N LYS A 44 12.63 -5.63 4.72
CA LYS A 44 12.17 -6.89 4.13
C LYS A 44 10.79 -6.73 3.49
N GLY A 45 10.61 -5.66 2.72
CA GLY A 45 9.36 -5.39 2.01
C GLY A 45 8.88 -6.60 1.20
N ARG A 46 7.59 -6.90 1.28
CA ARG A 46 7.00 -8.13 0.73
C ARG A 46 6.30 -7.87 -0.59
N GLY A 47 6.48 -8.77 -1.56
CA GLY A 47 5.69 -8.85 -2.77
C GLY A 47 4.88 -10.15 -2.85
N LYS A 48 4.44 -10.53 -4.05
CA LYS A 48 3.88 -11.86 -4.32
C LYS A 48 4.86 -12.97 -3.85
N PRO A 49 4.40 -14.21 -3.66
CA PRO A 49 5.26 -15.31 -3.22
C PRO A 49 6.57 -15.38 -4.01
N GLY A 50 7.71 -15.38 -3.30
CA GLY A 50 9.05 -15.40 -3.89
C GLY A 50 9.58 -14.05 -4.40
N SER A 51 8.88 -12.94 -4.18
CA SER A 51 9.33 -11.59 -4.58
C SER A 51 9.44 -10.64 -3.38
N ALA A 52 10.47 -9.80 -3.39
CA ALA A 52 10.64 -8.71 -2.43
C ALA A 52 10.17 -7.37 -3.05
N TRP A 53 9.74 -6.45 -2.19
CA TRP A 53 9.40 -5.07 -2.58
C TRP A 53 10.50 -4.11 -2.12
N TYR A 54 11.13 -3.42 -3.07
CA TYR A 54 12.14 -2.41 -2.76
C TYR A 54 11.49 -1.20 -2.09
N SER A 55 11.87 -0.94 -0.83
CA SER A 55 11.15 -0.02 0.05
C SER A 55 12.03 1.02 0.75
N PRO A 56 12.87 1.79 0.05
CA PRO A 56 13.72 2.82 0.66
C PRO A 56 12.91 4.04 1.12
N LYS A 57 13.55 4.95 1.85
CA LYS A 57 12.93 6.26 2.16
C LYS A 57 12.48 7.00 0.90
N GLY A 58 11.38 7.72 1.04
CA GLY A 58 10.77 8.51 -0.03
C GLY A 58 9.61 7.80 -0.73
N GLY A 59 9.40 6.50 -0.54
CA GLY A 59 8.16 5.84 -0.95
C GLY A 59 7.04 6.00 0.08
N LEU A 60 5.88 5.41 -0.23
CA LEU A 60 4.77 5.26 0.69
C LEU A 60 4.46 3.76 0.83
N TYR A 61 4.71 3.23 2.03
CA TYR A 61 4.53 1.81 2.34
C TYR A 61 3.57 1.69 3.51
N PHE A 62 2.45 1.00 3.29
CA PHE A 62 1.45 0.86 4.32
C PHE A 62 0.66 -0.43 4.19
N SER A 63 0.06 -0.86 5.29
CA SER A 63 -0.84 -2.01 5.33
C SER A 63 -2.13 -1.67 6.07
N ILE A 64 -3.27 -2.10 5.53
CA ILE A 64 -4.60 -1.92 6.14
C ILE A 64 -5.07 -3.23 6.75
N VAL A 65 -5.54 -3.19 7.99
CA VAL A 65 -6.16 -4.32 8.69
C VAL A 65 -7.68 -4.26 8.53
N LEU A 66 -8.26 -5.31 7.95
CA LEU A 66 -9.71 -5.48 7.82
C LEU A 66 -10.18 -6.73 8.59
N MET A 67 -11.41 -6.69 9.10
CA MET A 67 -12.00 -7.77 9.90
C MET A 67 -13.38 -8.15 9.38
N PRO A 68 -13.45 -8.86 8.24
CA PRO A 68 -14.73 -9.22 7.66
C PRO A 68 -15.53 -10.13 8.61
N LYS A 69 -16.85 -9.89 8.71
CA LYS A 69 -17.76 -10.70 9.53
C LYS A 69 -17.89 -12.14 9.03
N LYS A 70 -17.74 -12.33 7.72
CA LYS A 70 -17.77 -13.63 7.05
C LYS A 70 -16.36 -14.04 6.68
N ASP A 71 -16.11 -15.34 6.66
CA ASP A 71 -14.83 -15.84 6.21
C ASP A 71 -14.68 -15.61 4.70
N ILE A 72 -13.66 -14.85 4.31
CA ILE A 72 -13.33 -14.58 2.91
C ILE A 72 -12.22 -15.54 2.48
N THR A 73 -12.46 -16.30 1.41
CA THR A 73 -11.51 -17.26 0.84
C THR A 73 -10.88 -16.75 -0.45
N ASP A 74 -11.66 -16.05 -1.28
CA ASP A 74 -11.16 -15.37 -2.47
C ASP A 74 -10.77 -13.92 -2.17
N LEU A 75 -9.48 -13.62 -2.30
CA LEU A 75 -8.90 -12.31 -2.05
C LEU A 75 -8.79 -11.46 -3.33
N LEU A 76 -9.08 -12.04 -4.50
CA LEU A 76 -8.96 -11.35 -5.78
C LEU A 76 -9.88 -10.13 -5.87
N PRO A 77 -11.17 -10.18 -5.49
CA PRO A 77 -12.05 -9.00 -5.55
C PRO A 77 -11.51 -7.82 -4.75
N LEU A 78 -10.98 -8.07 -3.55
CA LEU A 78 -10.40 -7.04 -2.69
C LEU A 78 -9.12 -6.44 -3.28
N THR A 79 -8.29 -7.28 -3.91
CA THR A 79 -7.07 -6.83 -4.60
C THR A 79 -7.41 -5.94 -5.80
N LEU A 80 -8.42 -6.33 -6.60
CA LEU A 80 -8.88 -5.56 -7.75
C LEU A 80 -9.54 -4.24 -7.35
N LEU A 81 -10.34 -4.24 -6.27
CA LEU A 81 -10.91 -3.02 -5.70
C LEU A 81 -9.81 -2.04 -5.30
N THR A 82 -8.80 -2.54 -4.58
CA THR A 82 -7.62 -1.76 -4.17
C THR A 82 -6.90 -1.16 -5.38
N ALA A 83 -6.67 -1.97 -6.42
CA ALA A 83 -6.01 -1.55 -7.65
C ALA A 83 -6.80 -0.47 -8.39
N LYS A 84 -8.13 -0.63 -8.49
CA LYS A 84 -9.05 0.34 -9.11
C LYS A 84 -8.97 1.71 -8.41
N VAL A 85 -9.03 1.71 -7.07
CA VAL A 85 -8.96 2.96 -6.29
C VAL A 85 -7.60 3.64 -6.46
N LEU A 86 -6.50 2.89 -6.34
CA LEU A 86 -5.16 3.46 -6.56
C LEU A 86 -4.98 4.00 -7.98
N ALA A 87 -5.42 3.27 -9.02
CA ALA A 87 -5.33 3.73 -10.40
C ALA A 87 -6.13 5.03 -10.65
N SER A 88 -7.24 5.23 -9.93
CA SER A 88 -7.99 6.49 -10.00
C SER A 88 -7.25 7.70 -9.42
N LEU A 89 -6.27 7.47 -8.54
CA LEU A 89 -5.44 8.50 -7.90
C LEU A 89 -4.08 8.68 -8.57
N ILE A 90 -3.69 7.77 -9.46
CA ILE A 90 -2.41 7.80 -10.17
C ILE A 90 -2.67 8.13 -11.64
N PRO A 91 -2.42 9.38 -12.09
CA PRO A 91 -2.66 9.79 -13.46
C PRO A 91 -1.84 8.97 -14.46
N ASN A 92 -2.39 8.77 -15.67
CA ASN A 92 -1.72 8.07 -16.78
C ASN A 92 -1.22 6.65 -16.41
N SER A 93 -1.91 5.99 -15.49
CA SER A 93 -1.57 4.64 -15.07
C SER A 93 -2.48 3.57 -15.67
N GLU A 94 -1.96 2.35 -15.70
CA GLU A 94 -2.68 1.15 -16.11
C GLU A 94 -2.57 0.08 -15.01
N ILE A 95 -3.64 -0.70 -14.86
CA ILE A 95 -3.63 -1.86 -13.96
C ILE A 95 -3.07 -3.05 -14.73
N LYS A 96 -1.89 -3.50 -14.34
CA LYS A 96 -1.39 -4.83 -14.73
C LYS A 96 -1.95 -5.84 -13.73
N LEU A 97 -3.00 -6.52 -14.16
CA LEU A 97 -3.74 -7.44 -13.30
C LEU A 97 -2.84 -8.52 -12.67
N PRO A 98 -3.16 -8.96 -11.44
CA PRO A 98 -4.23 -8.45 -10.59
C PRO A 98 -3.81 -7.30 -9.65
N ASN A 99 -2.52 -7.03 -9.50
CA ASN A 99 -2.00 -6.40 -8.28
C ASN A 99 -0.91 -5.33 -8.52
N ASP A 100 -0.63 -4.99 -9.78
CA ASP A 100 0.41 -4.04 -10.14
C ASP A 100 -0.21 -2.84 -10.86
N ILE A 101 0.32 -1.64 -10.59
CA ILE A 101 -0.02 -0.42 -11.34
C ILE A 101 1.24 0.06 -12.03
N LEU A 102 1.12 0.35 -13.32
CA LEU A 102 2.21 0.79 -14.17
C LEU A 102 1.98 2.20 -14.69
N ILE A 103 3.06 2.92 -14.96
CA ILE A 103 3.08 4.13 -15.80
C ILE A 103 4.07 3.87 -16.91
N ALA A 104 3.64 4.04 -18.16
CA ALA A 104 4.46 3.76 -19.35
C ALA A 104 5.14 2.37 -19.30
N GLY A 105 4.40 1.33 -18.90
CA GLY A 105 4.89 -0.04 -18.78
C GLY A 105 5.84 -0.32 -17.59
N LYS A 106 6.18 0.68 -16.77
CA LYS A 106 7.05 0.54 -15.58
C LYS A 106 6.21 0.55 -14.30
N LYS A 107 6.55 -0.32 -13.35
CA LYS A 107 5.81 -0.48 -12.11
C LYS A 107 5.98 0.70 -11.16
N VAL A 108 4.87 1.29 -10.73
CA VAL A 108 4.82 2.40 -9.75
C VAL A 108 4.19 2.00 -8.43
N CYS A 109 3.25 1.04 -8.44
CA CYS A 109 2.62 0.53 -7.23
C CYS A 109 2.43 -0.99 -7.27
N GLY A 110 2.52 -1.61 -6.11
CA GLY A 110 2.23 -3.03 -5.90
C GLY A 110 1.27 -3.23 -4.72
N ILE A 111 0.39 -4.22 -4.86
CA ILE A 111 -0.61 -4.61 -3.87
C ILE A 111 -0.37 -6.06 -3.48
N LEU A 112 -0.50 -6.35 -2.18
CA LEU A 112 -0.40 -7.69 -1.62
C LEU A 112 -1.51 -7.88 -0.58
N THR A 113 -2.53 -8.66 -0.94
CA THR A 113 -3.63 -9.02 -0.04
C THR A 113 -3.37 -10.38 0.58
N GLU A 114 -3.32 -10.45 1.90
CA GLU A 114 -3.04 -11.68 2.65
C GLU A 114 -4.12 -11.92 3.72
N LYS A 115 -4.41 -13.20 3.99
CA LYS A 115 -5.25 -13.59 5.12
C LYS A 115 -4.36 -14.00 6.31
N SER A 116 -4.74 -13.59 7.51
CA SER A 116 -4.05 -13.95 8.75
C SER A 116 -5.08 -14.26 9.85
N GLY A 117 -5.44 -15.54 9.98
CA GLY A 117 -6.59 -15.95 10.79
C GLY A 117 -7.88 -15.35 10.23
N LYS A 118 -8.60 -14.58 11.06
CA LYS A 118 -9.84 -13.87 10.67
C LYS A 118 -9.60 -12.50 10.02
N ARG A 119 -8.35 -12.06 9.94
CA ARG A 119 -7.99 -10.72 9.42
C ARG A 119 -7.62 -10.79 7.96
N LEU A 120 -7.98 -9.77 7.21
CA LEU A 120 -7.40 -9.49 5.90
C LEU A 120 -6.41 -8.33 6.05
N ILE A 121 -5.27 -8.46 5.38
CA ILE A 121 -4.20 -7.47 5.39
C ILE A 121 -3.96 -7.07 3.95
N ILE A 122 -4.12 -5.79 3.63
CA ILE A 122 -3.81 -5.24 2.31
C ILE A 122 -2.53 -4.44 2.45
N GLY A 123 -1.40 -5.02 2.03
CA GLY A 123 -0.12 -4.33 1.92
C GLY A 123 -0.03 -3.57 0.59
N ILE A 124 0.34 -2.30 0.65
CA ILE A 124 0.43 -1.40 -0.50
C ILE A 124 1.79 -0.71 -0.46
N GLY A 125 2.49 -0.77 -1.58
CA GLY A 125 3.73 -0.02 -1.80
C GLY A 125 3.61 0.88 -3.01
N VAL A 126 3.78 2.19 -2.81
CA VAL A 126 3.78 3.20 -3.87
C VAL A 126 5.15 3.84 -3.94
N ASN A 127 5.76 3.83 -5.13
CA ASN A 127 6.98 4.57 -5.41
C ASN A 127 6.61 6.06 -5.59
N THR A 128 6.53 6.83 -4.51
CA THR A 128 6.16 8.25 -4.56
C THR A 128 7.36 9.11 -4.94
N ASN A 129 8.26 9.40 -4.00
CA ASN A 129 9.38 10.33 -4.16
C ASN A 129 10.73 9.61 -4.36
N ILE A 130 10.70 8.42 -4.96
CA ILE A 130 11.91 7.65 -5.26
C ILE A 130 12.60 8.26 -6.49
N ARG A 131 13.87 8.64 -6.34
CA ARG A 131 14.64 9.32 -7.41
C ARG A 131 15.39 8.36 -8.32
N SER A 132 15.75 7.17 -7.81
CA SER A 132 16.47 6.16 -8.55
C SER A 132 16.18 4.77 -7.99
N PHE A 133 16.39 3.77 -8.85
CA PHE A 133 16.21 2.36 -8.53
C PHE A 133 17.53 1.61 -8.69
N PRO A 134 17.73 0.52 -7.94
CA PRO A 134 18.87 -0.34 -8.16
C PRO A 134 18.81 -0.98 -9.55
N LYS A 135 19.97 -1.37 -10.07
CA LYS A 135 20.17 -1.80 -11.47
C LYS A 135 19.21 -2.94 -11.87
N GLU A 136 18.85 -3.82 -10.95
CA GLU A 136 17.95 -4.96 -11.20
C GLU A 136 16.51 -4.53 -11.52
N LEU A 137 16.11 -3.33 -11.06
CA LEU A 137 14.79 -2.72 -11.23
C LEU A 137 14.78 -1.59 -12.27
N GLU A 138 15.94 -1.22 -12.80
CA GLU A 138 16.06 -0.25 -13.87
C GLU A 138 15.26 -0.68 -15.10
N GLY A 139 14.50 0.25 -15.67
CA GLY A 139 13.57 -0.03 -16.78
C GLY A 139 12.33 -0.86 -16.41
N LYS A 140 12.22 -1.37 -15.19
CA LYS A 140 11.05 -2.15 -14.71
C LYS A 140 10.20 -1.39 -13.71
N ALA A 141 10.79 -0.48 -12.94
CA ALA A 141 10.13 0.34 -11.94
C ALA A 141 10.25 1.83 -12.28
N THR A 142 9.27 2.60 -11.83
CA THR A 142 9.29 4.06 -11.86
C THR A 142 8.67 4.61 -10.58
N SER A 143 8.67 5.93 -10.43
CA SER A 143 8.03 6.63 -9.32
C SER A 143 7.17 7.78 -9.82
N LEU A 144 6.22 8.21 -8.99
CA LEU A 144 5.39 9.38 -9.29
C LEU A 144 6.25 10.64 -9.48
N LEU A 145 7.33 10.78 -8.72
CA LEU A 145 8.30 11.87 -8.88
C LEU A 145 9.00 11.82 -10.24
N ILE A 146 9.46 10.64 -10.68
CA ILE A 146 10.15 10.49 -11.97
C ILE A 146 9.20 10.82 -13.13
N GLU A 147 7.95 10.35 -13.06
CA GLU A 147 6.99 10.52 -14.15
C GLU A 147 6.34 11.92 -14.17
N SER A 148 6.17 12.58 -13.01
CA SER A 148 5.53 13.90 -12.92
C SER A 148 6.51 15.08 -12.82
N GLY A 149 7.76 14.83 -12.43
CA GLY A 149 8.74 15.86 -12.10
C GLY A 149 8.44 16.64 -10.82
N ARG A 150 7.46 16.21 -10.00
CA ARG A 150 7.02 16.90 -8.78
C ARG A 150 7.05 15.97 -7.58
N GLU A 151 7.39 16.51 -6.41
CA GLU A 151 7.27 15.76 -5.17
C GLU A 151 5.79 15.56 -4.81
N ILE A 152 5.49 14.36 -4.32
CA ILE A 152 4.18 13.94 -3.87
C ILE A 152 4.07 14.15 -2.37
N ASP A 153 3.01 14.84 -1.96
CA ASP A 153 2.57 14.84 -0.56
C ASP A 153 2.01 13.45 -0.24
N ARG A 154 2.79 12.69 0.55
CA ARG A 154 2.45 11.29 0.89
C ARG A 154 1.28 11.21 1.88
N GLU A 155 1.06 12.25 2.67
CA GLU A 155 -0.06 12.30 3.63
C GLU A 155 -1.37 12.61 2.91
N ASP A 156 -1.35 13.56 1.98
CA ASP A 156 -2.49 13.83 1.10
C ASP A 156 -2.83 12.61 0.25
N PHE A 157 -1.83 11.96 -0.35
CA PHE A 157 -2.04 10.73 -1.11
C PHE A 157 -2.64 9.60 -0.25
N LEU A 158 -2.08 9.37 0.94
CA LEU A 158 -2.58 8.33 1.86
C LEU A 158 -4.01 8.62 2.30
N SER A 159 -4.31 9.85 2.73
CA SER A 159 -5.65 10.23 3.18
C SER A 159 -6.68 10.16 2.05
N GLY A 160 -6.33 10.61 0.85
CA GLY A 160 -7.16 10.49 -0.36
C GLY A 160 -7.46 9.04 -0.72
N PHE A 161 -6.44 8.17 -0.66
CA PHE A 161 -6.62 6.73 -0.86
C PHE A 161 -7.53 6.10 0.19
N LEU A 162 -7.27 6.34 1.48
CA LEU A 162 -8.06 5.74 2.56
C LEU A 162 -9.53 6.14 2.49
N SER A 163 -9.80 7.42 2.20
CA SER A 163 -11.16 7.95 2.04
C SER A 163 -11.88 7.28 0.86
N ALA A 164 -11.26 7.24 -0.32
CA ALA A 164 -11.83 6.61 -1.51
C ALA A 164 -12.01 5.10 -1.34
N PHE A 165 -11.01 4.41 -0.78
CA PHE A 165 -11.03 2.97 -0.57
C PHE A 165 -12.12 2.57 0.43
N LYS A 166 -12.25 3.28 1.55
CA LYS A 166 -13.31 3.01 2.53
C LYS A 166 -14.70 3.15 1.94
N LYS A 167 -14.93 4.21 1.14
CA LYS A 167 -16.20 4.42 0.45
C LYS A 167 -16.56 3.26 -0.48
N GLU A 168 -15.61 2.76 -1.27
CA GLU A 168 -15.87 1.63 -2.17
C GLU A 168 -15.99 0.30 -1.40
N TYR A 169 -15.24 0.13 -0.31
CA TYR A 169 -15.31 -1.07 0.54
C TYR A 169 -16.63 -1.18 1.31
N ASP A 170 -17.19 -0.07 1.80
CA ASP A 170 -18.44 -0.08 2.55
C ASP A 170 -19.68 -0.43 1.67
N ILE A 171 -19.51 -0.54 0.35
CA ILE A 171 -20.57 -0.89 -0.63
C ILE A 171 -20.58 -2.41 -0.94
N ILE A 172 -19.53 -3.16 -0.58
CA ILE A 172 -19.39 -4.60 -0.86
C ILE A 172 -19.67 -5.48 0.36
#